data_AF-A0A9D0CT30-F1
#
_entry.id   AF-A0A9D0CT30-F1
#
_cell.length_a   1.000
_cell.length_b   1.000
_cell.length_c   1.000
_cell.angle_alpha   90.00
_cell.angle_beta   90.00
_cell.angle_gamma   90.00
#
_symmetry.space_group_name_H-M   'P 1'
#
loop_
_entity.id
_entity.type
_entity.pdbx_description
1 polymer ?
#
loop_
_entity_poly.entity_id
_entity_poly.type
_entity_poly.pdbx_seq_one_letter_code
_entity_poly.pdbx_strand_id
1 'polypeptide(L)'
;MPSLGLSFVVGVLFVWLFAALKWWFDWRAPDASSRCRSEVVEFRVSGEMAFMGLAIALLGSTVLLLPIMIPDVDGGPGDWLLALLMGAIMGAGVPAGLMLWFARVRCCAEGVVALTFWGAPRFLPWASVKKISLNGAMQSYQFHNAGKPLYAPARLDRPEAFLEMVRRHAPDIELDPFLIKHPGKIPDVSYLESLNRGAPLIAAWSLGAVLLSFLLTPVSVKGLAFSAGAGALLALHPVYYNLFSRYHKVVANILQFLGMVAFGVLGSAAQRLFDPDHLDGYSGLGALLQALGAAMLVFALLVLASRRFKSHAGLIAD
;
A
#
# COMPACT_ATOMS: atom_id res chain seq x y z
N MET A 1 -21.63 12.85 23.65
CA MET A 1 -21.13 12.04 22.53
C MET A 1 -19.63 12.29 22.40
N PRO A 2 -18.78 11.31 22.02
CA PRO A 2 -17.35 11.56 21.83
C PRO A 2 -17.14 12.56 20.68
N SER A 3 -16.20 13.50 20.81
CA SER A 3 -15.91 14.46 19.75
C SER A 3 -15.36 13.76 18.50
N LEU A 4 -15.63 14.32 17.33
CA LEU A 4 -15.21 13.75 16.05
C LEU A 4 -13.68 13.75 15.93
N GLY A 5 -13.06 14.83 16.39
CA GLY A 5 -11.60 14.92 16.47
C GLY A 5 -11.00 13.86 17.38
N LEU A 6 -11.59 13.63 18.56
CA LEU A 6 -11.12 12.58 19.48
C LEU A 6 -11.30 11.18 18.86
N SER A 7 -12.44 10.92 18.22
CA SER A 7 -12.73 9.62 17.61
C SER A 7 -11.76 9.30 16.47
N PHE A 8 -11.41 10.31 15.66
CA PHE A 8 -10.39 10.21 14.63
C PHE A 8 -9.00 9.90 15.22
N VAL A 9 -8.58 10.65 16.23
CA VAL A 9 -7.29 10.41 16.92
C VAL A 9 -7.26 9.02 17.52
N VAL A 10 -8.34 8.56 18.15
CA VAL A 10 -8.46 7.19 18.68
C VAL A 10 -8.30 6.15 17.57
N GLY A 11 -8.90 6.37 16.39
CA GLY A 11 -8.72 5.51 15.22
C GLY A 11 -7.26 5.43 14.76
N VAL A 12 -6.57 6.57 14.66
CA VAL A 12 -5.14 6.64 14.31
C VAL A 12 -4.30 5.88 15.35
N LEU A 13 -4.46 6.21 16.63
CA LEU A 13 -3.71 5.61 17.73
C LEU A 13 -3.97 4.11 17.85
N PHE A 14 -5.20 3.65 17.57
CA PHE A 14 -5.53 2.23 17.55
C PHE A 14 -4.72 1.48 16.49
N VAL A 15 -4.60 2.02 15.28
CA VAL A 15 -3.80 1.38 14.22
C VAL A 15 -2.32 1.40 14.56
N TRP A 16 -1.81 2.48 15.16
CA TRP A 16 -0.42 2.55 15.59
C TRP A 16 -0.13 1.56 16.71
N LEU A 17 -1.02 1.46 17.70
CA LEU A 17 -0.92 0.51 18.79
C LEU A 17 -1.01 -0.93 18.26
N PHE A 18 -1.95 -1.22 17.37
CA PHE A 18 -2.08 -2.54 16.75
C PHE A 18 -0.84 -2.90 15.94
N ALA A 19 -0.31 -1.96 15.14
CA ALA A 19 0.91 -2.17 14.38
C ALA A 19 2.12 -2.39 15.31
N ALA A 20 2.25 -1.61 16.38
CA ALA A 20 3.31 -1.74 17.37
C ALA A 20 3.21 -3.08 18.12
N LEU A 21 2.01 -3.48 18.56
CA LEU A 21 1.76 -4.77 19.19
C LEU A 21 2.05 -5.92 18.24
N LYS A 22 1.57 -5.84 17.00
CA LYS A 22 1.83 -6.85 15.98
C LYS A 22 3.33 -6.98 15.72
N TRP A 23 4.02 -5.86 15.55
CA TRP A 23 5.47 -5.86 15.37
C TRP A 23 6.16 -6.46 16.60
N TRP A 24 5.74 -6.11 17.81
CA TRP A 24 6.26 -6.66 19.06
C TRP A 24 6.06 -8.17 19.18
N PHE A 25 4.86 -8.68 18.87
CA PHE A 25 4.57 -10.12 18.88
C PHE A 25 5.32 -10.87 17.78
N ASP A 26 5.38 -10.33 16.57
CA ASP A 26 6.12 -10.93 15.46
C ASP A 26 7.65 -10.88 15.71
N TRP A 27 8.13 -9.90 16.50
CA TRP A 27 9.53 -9.79 16.93
C TRP A 27 9.86 -10.70 18.13
N ARG A 28 8.87 -10.99 19.00
CA ARG A 28 8.98 -11.95 20.11
C ARG A 28 8.70 -13.40 19.73
N ALA A 29 8.05 -13.66 18.61
CA ALA A 29 7.89 -15.01 18.08
C ALA A 29 9.29 -15.64 17.96
N PRO A 30 9.51 -16.86 18.48
CA PRO A 30 10.85 -17.38 18.71
C PRO A 30 11.67 -17.40 17.41
N ASP A 31 12.54 -16.40 17.37
CA ASP A 31 13.73 -16.21 16.57
C ASP A 31 13.65 -16.39 15.06
N ALA A 32 13.51 -15.26 14.39
CA ALA A 32 14.05 -15.12 13.06
C ALA A 32 15.60 -15.08 13.05
N SER A 33 16.23 -14.68 14.18
CA SER A 33 17.69 -14.56 14.34
C SER A 33 18.39 -15.80 14.89
N SER A 34 17.91 -16.44 15.96
CA SER A 34 18.59 -17.64 16.52
C SER A 34 18.50 -18.89 15.65
N ARG A 35 17.69 -18.86 14.58
CA ARG A 35 17.67 -19.89 13.54
C ARG A 35 18.81 -19.74 12.53
N CYS A 36 19.38 -18.54 12.39
CA CYS A 36 20.63 -18.33 11.65
C CYS A 36 21.79 -18.55 12.62
N ARG A 37 22.32 -19.77 12.67
CA ARG A 37 23.47 -20.10 13.55
C ARG A 37 24.80 -19.74 12.90
N SER A 38 24.81 -19.56 11.57
CA SER A 38 25.96 -19.13 10.79
C SER A 38 26.14 -17.61 10.74
N GLU A 39 27.20 -17.15 10.06
CA GLU A 39 27.39 -15.75 9.69
C GLU A 39 26.12 -15.17 9.05
N VAL A 40 25.64 -14.05 9.59
CA VAL A 40 24.41 -13.36 9.14
C VAL A 40 24.82 -12.11 8.37
N VAL A 41 24.45 -12.04 7.10
CA VAL A 41 24.62 -10.84 6.28
C VAL A 41 23.34 -10.03 6.31
N GLU A 42 23.43 -8.78 6.75
CA GLU A 42 22.31 -7.83 6.75
C GLU A 42 22.35 -6.95 5.49
N PHE A 43 21.20 -6.88 4.82
CA PHE A 43 20.93 -6.01 3.68
C PHE A 43 19.87 -4.98 4.10
N ARG A 44 20.19 -3.71 3.93
CA ARG A 44 19.28 -2.61 4.27
C ARG A 44 18.57 -2.16 3.00
N VAL A 45 17.44 -1.48 3.14
CA VAL A 45 16.90 -0.73 2.01
C VAL A 45 17.85 0.38 1.58
N SER A 46 17.81 0.77 0.31
CA SER A 46 18.58 1.90 -0.19
C SER A 46 18.22 3.20 0.54
N GLY A 47 19.16 4.15 0.59
CA GLY A 47 18.91 5.44 1.25
C GLY A 47 17.69 6.19 0.70
N GLU A 48 17.43 6.07 -0.61
CA GLU A 48 16.23 6.63 -1.24
C GLU A 48 14.93 6.00 -0.70
N MET A 49 14.90 4.67 -0.57
CA MET A 49 13.73 3.96 -0.04
C MET A 49 13.54 4.22 1.46
N ALA A 50 14.64 4.27 2.22
CA ALA A 50 14.60 4.66 3.62
C ALA A 50 14.00 6.07 3.76
N PHE A 51 14.51 7.05 3.00
CA PHE A 51 14.01 8.43 3.01
C PHE A 51 12.53 8.52 2.61
N MET A 52 12.10 7.76 1.59
CA MET A 52 10.68 7.66 1.24
C MET A 52 9.85 7.11 2.41
N GLY A 53 10.35 6.09 3.11
CA GLY A 53 9.75 5.59 4.36
C GLY A 53 9.61 6.67 5.42
N LEU A 54 10.62 7.53 5.61
CA LEU A 54 10.53 8.68 6.52
C LEU A 54 9.42 9.62 6.11
N ALA A 55 9.42 9.99 4.82
CA ALA A 55 8.50 10.97 4.29
C ALA A 55 7.07 10.47 4.51
N ILE A 56 6.80 9.21 4.20
CA ILE A 56 5.51 8.56 4.46
C ILE A 56 5.19 8.56 5.97
N ALA A 57 6.16 8.29 6.84
CA ALA A 57 5.92 8.28 8.28
C ALA A 57 5.62 9.69 8.84
N LEU A 58 6.33 10.71 8.37
CA LEU A 58 6.09 12.11 8.74
C LEU A 58 4.77 12.63 8.17
N LEU A 59 4.47 12.30 6.91
CA LEU A 59 3.19 12.64 6.28
C LEU A 59 2.02 11.90 6.94
N GLY A 60 2.24 10.65 7.36
CA GLY A 60 1.26 9.88 8.12
C GLY A 60 1.00 10.47 9.51
N SER A 61 1.97 11.17 10.11
CA SER A 61 1.79 11.81 11.43
C SER A 61 1.11 13.17 11.33
N THR A 62 1.25 13.91 10.23
CA THR A 62 0.51 15.18 10.01
C THR A 62 -0.99 14.98 9.90
N VAL A 63 -1.46 13.75 9.64
CA VAL A 63 -2.88 13.35 9.71
C VAL A 63 -3.49 13.64 11.10
N LEU A 64 -2.70 13.59 12.18
CA LEU A 64 -3.18 13.96 13.52
C LEU A 64 -3.51 15.45 13.67
N LEU A 65 -3.06 16.30 12.73
CA LEU A 65 -3.41 17.73 12.71
C LEU A 65 -4.75 17.99 12.01
N LEU A 66 -5.27 17.04 11.23
CA LEU A 66 -6.56 17.19 10.54
C LEU A 66 -7.73 17.43 11.51
N PRO A 67 -7.86 16.71 12.64
CA PRO A 67 -8.83 17.02 13.68
C PRO A 67 -8.78 18.44 14.25
N ILE A 68 -7.61 19.09 14.23
CA ILE A 68 -7.43 20.46 14.74
C ILE A 68 -7.88 21.48 13.68
N MET A 69 -7.76 21.13 12.41
CA MET A 69 -8.09 21.97 11.26
C MET A 69 -9.56 21.87 10.85
N ILE A 70 -10.26 20.81 11.27
CA ILE A 70 -11.69 20.63 11.02
C ILE A 70 -12.42 21.13 12.27
N PRO A 71 -13.16 22.25 12.22
CA PRO A 71 -13.87 22.77 13.38
C PRO A 71 -14.78 21.72 14.01
N ASP A 72 -14.89 21.72 15.35
CA ASP A 72 -15.82 20.86 16.08
C ASP A 72 -17.25 21.25 15.66
N VAL A 73 -17.80 20.49 14.73
CA VAL A 73 -19.22 20.55 14.37
C VAL A 73 -19.91 19.46 15.18
N ASP A 74 -21.02 19.81 15.83
CA ASP A 74 -21.87 18.86 16.54
C ASP A 74 -22.25 17.73 15.57
N GLY A 75 -21.58 16.59 15.72
CA GLY A 75 -21.76 15.43 14.85
C GLY A 75 -23.09 14.74 15.12
N GLY A 76 -23.72 14.26 14.06
CA GLY A 76 -24.89 13.40 14.16
C GLY A 76 -24.56 12.08 14.86
N PRO A 77 -25.58 11.28 15.23
CA PRO A 77 -25.35 9.93 15.73
C PRO A 77 -24.45 9.18 14.73
N GLY A 78 -23.38 8.50 15.18
CA GLY A 78 -22.51 7.66 14.33
C GLY A 78 -21.42 8.35 13.49
N ASP A 79 -21.35 9.67 13.44
CA ASP A 79 -20.22 10.40 12.84
C ASP A 79 -18.88 10.08 13.51
N TRP A 80 -18.92 9.72 14.79
CA TRP A 80 -17.75 9.28 15.57
C TRP A 80 -17.15 7.97 15.03
N LEU A 81 -17.99 7.03 14.55
CA LEU A 81 -17.54 5.75 14.01
C LEU A 81 -16.87 5.95 12.65
N LEU A 82 -17.44 6.81 11.82
CA LEU A 82 -16.83 7.23 10.56
C LEU A 82 -15.48 7.90 10.80
N ALA A 83 -15.41 8.85 11.73
CA ALA A 83 -14.18 9.51 12.12
C ALA A 83 -13.12 8.51 12.61
N LEU A 84 -13.53 7.51 13.40
CA LEU A 84 -12.64 6.44 13.88
C LEU A 84 -12.11 5.57 12.74
N LEU A 85 -12.94 5.12 11.81
CA LEU A 85 -12.51 4.30 10.66
C LEU A 85 -11.60 5.08 9.72
N MET A 86 -11.90 6.35 9.51
CA MET A 86 -11.06 7.29 8.76
C MET A 86 -9.70 7.48 9.42
N GLY A 87 -9.68 7.72 10.73
CA GLY A 87 -8.46 7.81 11.52
C GLY A 87 -7.62 6.53 11.40
N ALA A 88 -8.26 5.36 11.45
CA ALA A 88 -7.58 4.07 11.27
C ALA A 88 -6.93 3.95 9.88
N ILE A 89 -7.65 4.24 8.80
CA ILE A 89 -7.13 4.14 7.43
C ILE A 89 -5.96 5.10 7.22
N MET A 90 -6.13 6.37 7.59
CA MET A 90 -5.10 7.40 7.41
C MET A 90 -3.91 7.17 8.34
N GLY A 91 -4.15 6.64 9.55
CA GLY A 91 -3.13 6.27 10.52
C GLY A 91 -2.20 5.16 10.04
N ALA A 92 -2.58 4.37 9.03
CA ALA A 92 -1.73 3.31 8.46
C ALA A 92 -0.47 3.83 7.75
N GLY A 93 -0.41 5.12 7.39
CA GLY A 93 0.78 5.72 6.76
C GLY A 93 2.02 5.63 7.64
N VAL A 94 1.91 5.93 8.94
CA VAL A 94 3.05 5.87 9.88
C VAL A 94 3.68 4.47 9.97
N PRO A 95 2.94 3.40 10.30
CA PRO A 95 3.54 2.07 10.37
C PRO A 95 4.10 1.64 9.02
N ALA A 96 3.45 1.93 7.89
CA ALA A 96 3.99 1.60 6.57
C ALA A 96 5.32 2.33 6.28
N GLY A 97 5.42 3.62 6.61
CA GLY A 97 6.63 4.41 6.45
C GLY A 97 7.77 3.95 7.36
N LEU A 98 7.48 3.70 8.64
CA LEU A 98 8.47 3.16 9.60
C LEU A 98 8.96 1.76 9.20
N MET A 99 8.07 0.91 8.68
CA MET A 99 8.45 -0.41 8.16
C MET A 99 9.44 -0.29 7.01
N LEU A 100 9.23 0.64 6.08
CA LEU A 100 10.18 0.88 4.98
C LEU A 100 11.50 1.47 5.49
N TRP A 101 11.45 2.43 6.42
CA TRP A 101 12.64 3.05 7.01
C TRP A 101 13.53 2.04 7.75
N PHE A 102 12.91 1.15 8.55
CA PHE A 102 13.60 0.14 9.34
C PHE A 102 13.72 -1.23 8.65
N ALA A 103 13.28 -1.35 7.39
CA ALA A 103 13.31 -2.59 6.65
C ALA A 103 14.73 -3.13 6.53
N ARG A 104 14.92 -4.34 7.04
CA ARG A 104 16.17 -5.09 6.98
C ARG A 104 15.87 -6.50 6.54
N VAL A 105 16.61 -6.96 5.55
CA VAL A 105 16.61 -8.34 5.09
C VAL A 105 17.88 -8.98 5.59
N ARG A 106 17.79 -10.16 6.21
CA ARG A 106 18.97 -10.87 6.70
C ARG A 106 19.06 -12.22 6.02
N CYS A 107 20.23 -12.58 5.53
CA CYS A 107 20.48 -13.89 4.92
C CYS A 107 21.54 -14.64 5.73
N CYS A 108 21.35 -15.94 5.84
CA CYS A 108 22.29 -16.88 6.43
C CYS A 108 22.28 -18.20 5.64
N ALA A 109 23.10 -19.17 6.05
CA ALA A 109 23.18 -20.45 5.36
C ALA A 109 21.88 -21.25 5.43
N GLU A 110 21.08 -21.07 6.48
CA GLU A 110 19.87 -21.83 6.73
C GLU A 110 18.61 -21.21 6.10
N GLY A 111 18.60 -19.89 5.87
CA GLY A 111 17.43 -19.20 5.34
C GLY A 111 17.57 -17.68 5.22
N VAL A 112 16.42 -17.04 5.08
CA VAL A 112 16.27 -15.58 4.98
C VAL A 112 15.25 -15.06 5.99
N VAL A 113 15.57 -13.95 6.64
CA VAL A 113 14.62 -13.13 7.37
C VAL A 113 14.13 -12.04 6.41
N ALA A 114 12.90 -12.18 5.96
CA ALA A 114 12.23 -11.24 5.06
C ALA A 114 10.98 -10.67 5.74
N LEU A 115 10.29 -9.75 5.07
CA LEU A 115 9.14 -9.05 5.64
C LEU A 115 7.83 -9.70 5.19
N THR A 116 6.85 -9.76 6.08
CA THR A 116 5.47 -10.06 5.69
C THR A 116 4.87 -8.88 4.91
N PHE A 117 3.67 -9.06 4.36
CA PHE A 117 2.90 -7.96 3.76
C PHE A 117 2.73 -6.76 4.73
N TRP A 118 2.64 -7.04 6.03
CA TRP A 118 2.54 -6.04 7.09
C TRP A 118 3.91 -5.60 7.63
N GLY A 119 4.99 -5.78 6.87
CA GLY A 119 6.33 -5.31 7.26
C GLY A 119 6.97 -6.01 8.45
N ALA A 120 6.29 -6.97 9.09
CA ALA A 120 6.85 -7.71 10.22
C ALA A 120 7.90 -8.73 9.73
N PRO A 121 9.08 -8.82 10.36
CA PRO A 121 10.14 -9.73 9.95
C PRO A 121 9.77 -11.18 10.29
N ARG A 122 10.07 -12.11 9.38
CA ARG A 122 9.87 -13.55 9.58
C ARG A 122 10.97 -14.34 8.89
N PHE A 123 11.44 -15.39 9.56
CA PHE A 123 12.40 -16.32 8.98
C PHE A 123 11.72 -17.35 8.06
N LEU A 124 12.38 -17.62 6.95
CA LEU A 124 12.00 -18.59 5.95
C LEU A 124 13.22 -19.45 5.60
N PRO A 125 13.20 -20.77 5.90
CA PRO A 125 14.30 -21.64 5.54
C PRO A 125 14.40 -21.81 4.02
N TRP A 126 15.61 -21.87 3.47
CA TRP A 126 15.82 -21.98 2.03
C TRP A 126 15.13 -23.21 1.43
N ALA A 127 15.13 -24.33 2.16
CA ALA A 127 14.45 -25.58 1.76
C ALA A 127 12.94 -25.42 1.51
N SER A 128 12.32 -24.36 2.03
CA SER A 128 10.88 -24.08 1.84
C SER A 128 10.56 -23.15 0.67
N VAL A 129 11.59 -22.55 0.07
CA VAL A 129 11.43 -21.59 -1.03
C VAL A 129 11.60 -22.33 -2.35
N LYS A 130 10.59 -22.22 -3.22
CA LYS A 130 10.65 -22.82 -4.56
C LYS A 130 11.11 -21.84 -5.63
N LYS A 131 10.69 -20.58 -5.48
CA LYS A 131 10.88 -19.53 -6.48
C LYS A 131 11.00 -18.17 -5.81
N ILE A 132 11.82 -17.30 -6.37
CA ILE A 132 11.85 -15.88 -6.06
C ILE A 132 11.50 -15.11 -7.33
N SER A 133 10.39 -14.38 -7.29
CA SER A 133 9.95 -13.54 -8.40
C SER A 133 9.94 -12.07 -8.00
N LEU A 134 9.94 -11.19 -8.98
CA LEU A 134 9.68 -9.78 -8.71
C LEU A 134 8.17 -9.55 -8.56
N ASN A 135 7.79 -8.86 -7.49
CA ASN A 135 6.46 -8.28 -7.34
C ASN A 135 6.57 -6.78 -7.63
N GLY A 136 6.17 -6.38 -8.84
CA GLY A 136 6.26 -5.00 -9.28
C GLY A 136 5.38 -4.06 -8.45
N ALA A 137 4.17 -4.48 -8.08
CA ALA A 137 3.23 -3.65 -7.31
C ALA A 137 3.77 -3.33 -5.91
N MET A 138 4.37 -4.32 -5.24
CA MET A 138 5.01 -4.13 -3.94
C MET A 138 6.48 -3.71 -4.03
N GLN A 139 7.03 -3.53 -5.24
CA GLN A 139 8.42 -3.17 -5.48
C GLN A 139 9.41 -4.05 -4.69
N SER A 140 9.17 -5.37 -4.66
CA SER A 140 9.87 -6.32 -3.79
C SER A 140 10.14 -7.66 -4.47
N TYR A 141 11.18 -8.36 -4.01
CA TYR A 141 11.39 -9.78 -4.24
C TYR A 141 10.37 -10.58 -3.41
N GLN A 142 9.53 -11.35 -4.07
CA GLN A 142 8.54 -12.22 -3.45
C GLN A 142 9.08 -13.64 -3.36
N PHE A 143 9.17 -14.17 -2.14
CA PHE A 143 9.55 -15.55 -1.87
C PHE A 143 8.30 -16.45 -1.92
N HIS A 144 8.26 -17.35 -2.89
CA HIS A 144 7.18 -18.33 -3.03
C HIS A 144 7.48 -19.57 -2.18
N ASN A 145 6.62 -19.83 -1.21
CA ASN A 145 6.67 -20.98 -0.31
C ASN A 145 5.29 -21.67 -0.25
N ALA A 146 5.18 -22.79 0.47
CA ALA A 146 3.90 -23.50 0.66
C ALA A 146 2.89 -22.74 1.55
N GLY A 147 3.26 -21.58 2.09
CA GLY A 147 2.47 -20.79 3.03
C GLY A 147 2.24 -19.35 2.57
N LYS A 148 2.33 -18.41 3.51
CA LYS A 148 2.18 -16.98 3.20
C LYS A 148 3.47 -16.44 2.57
N PRO A 149 3.37 -15.67 1.47
CA PRO A 149 4.54 -15.07 0.83
C PRO A 149 5.24 -14.11 1.78
N LEU A 150 6.57 -14.09 1.70
CA LEU A 150 7.41 -13.05 2.28
C LEU A 150 7.99 -12.18 1.17
N TYR A 151 8.43 -10.99 1.56
CA TYR A 151 8.87 -9.92 0.67
C TYR A 151 10.19 -9.33 1.17
N ALA A 152 11.14 -9.15 0.25
CA ALA A 152 12.31 -8.33 0.46
C ALA A 152 12.23 -7.13 -0.48
N PRO A 153 12.36 -5.87 -0.01
CA PRO A 153 12.34 -4.71 -0.90
C PRO A 153 13.35 -4.86 -2.04
N ALA A 154 12.97 -4.48 -3.27
CA ALA A 154 13.83 -4.71 -4.43
C ALA A 154 15.07 -3.79 -4.40
N ARG A 155 14.92 -2.56 -3.89
CA ARG A 155 16.02 -1.59 -3.74
C ARG A 155 16.73 -1.78 -2.40
N LEU A 156 17.59 -2.79 -2.35
CA LEU A 156 18.54 -2.98 -1.25
C LEU A 156 19.78 -2.09 -1.45
N ASP A 157 20.57 -1.91 -0.39
CA ASP A 157 21.88 -1.23 -0.41
C ASP A 157 22.89 -1.96 -1.32
N ARG A 158 22.84 -3.30 -1.31
CA ARG A 158 23.75 -4.18 -2.06
C ARG A 158 22.97 -5.35 -2.70
N PRO A 159 22.13 -5.07 -3.73
CA PRO A 159 21.24 -6.07 -4.31
C PRO A 159 21.98 -7.22 -5.00
N GLU A 160 23.16 -6.96 -5.58
CA GLU A 160 24.02 -7.98 -6.20
C GLU A 160 24.49 -9.00 -5.16
N ALA A 161 25.01 -8.51 -4.04
CA ALA A 161 25.50 -9.36 -2.94
C ALA A 161 24.36 -10.15 -2.30
N PHE A 162 23.14 -9.60 -2.26
CA PHE A 162 21.95 -10.35 -1.84
C PHE A 162 21.66 -11.53 -2.78
N LEU A 163 21.63 -11.31 -4.10
CA LEU A 163 21.39 -12.38 -5.07
C LEU A 163 22.52 -13.42 -5.11
N GLU A 164 23.76 -12.98 -4.88
CA GLU A 164 24.91 -13.88 -4.74
C GLU A 164 24.75 -14.81 -3.53
N MET A 165 24.33 -14.27 -2.38
CA MET A 165 24.01 -15.08 -1.18
C MET A 165 22.89 -16.09 -1.45
N VAL A 166 21.84 -15.67 -2.17
CA VAL A 166 20.75 -16.58 -2.57
C VAL A 166 21.29 -17.72 -3.44
N ARG A 167 22.11 -17.42 -4.46
CA ARG A 167 22.69 -18.45 -5.33
C ARG A 167 23.64 -19.39 -4.60
N ARG A 168 24.42 -18.85 -3.66
CA ARG A 168 25.39 -19.64 -2.88
C ARG A 168 24.71 -20.64 -1.97
N HIS A 169 23.65 -20.22 -1.28
CA HIS A 169 23.00 -21.03 -0.23
C HIS A 169 21.75 -21.78 -0.71
N ALA A 170 21.20 -21.39 -1.86
CA ALA A 170 20.01 -21.99 -2.42
C ALA A 170 20.09 -22.04 -3.96
N PRO A 171 21.05 -22.81 -4.52
CA PRO A 171 21.30 -22.87 -5.96
C PRO A 171 20.11 -23.41 -6.77
N ASP A 172 19.25 -24.22 -6.13
CA ASP A 172 18.11 -24.87 -6.77
C ASP A 172 16.85 -23.99 -6.84
N ILE A 173 16.87 -22.79 -6.24
CA ILE A 173 15.73 -21.86 -6.29
C ILE A 173 15.64 -21.24 -7.68
N GLU A 174 14.45 -21.31 -8.28
CA GLU A 174 14.17 -20.60 -9.52
C GLU A 174 14.18 -19.08 -9.27
N LEU A 175 15.13 -18.38 -9.90
CA LEU A 175 15.19 -16.92 -9.91
C LEU A 175 14.62 -16.39 -11.22
N ASP A 176 13.80 -15.35 -11.12
CA ASP A 176 13.37 -14.59 -12.29
C ASP A 176 14.60 -14.07 -13.08
N PRO A 177 14.74 -14.40 -14.38
CA PRO A 177 15.88 -14.01 -15.20
C PRO A 177 16.13 -12.50 -15.24
N PHE A 178 15.11 -11.68 -15.03
CA PHE A 178 15.28 -10.22 -14.97
C PHE A 178 16.11 -9.81 -13.75
N LEU A 179 15.87 -10.44 -12.59
CA LEU A 179 16.58 -10.13 -11.35
C LEU A 179 18.08 -10.42 -11.49
N ILE A 180 18.41 -11.46 -12.25
CA ILE A 180 19.78 -11.85 -12.57
C ILE A 180 20.48 -10.78 -13.41
N LYS A 181 19.81 -10.29 -14.46
CA LYS A 181 20.39 -9.32 -15.41
C LYS A 181 20.42 -7.90 -14.84
N HIS A 182 19.48 -7.56 -13.96
CA HIS A 182 19.26 -6.20 -13.46
C HIS A 182 18.96 -6.19 -11.95
N PRO A 183 19.94 -6.58 -11.11
CA PRO A 183 19.81 -6.55 -9.66
C PRO A 183 19.40 -5.17 -9.16
N GLY A 184 18.48 -5.11 -8.19
CA GLY A 184 18.03 -3.86 -7.59
C GLY A 184 17.13 -2.99 -8.47
N LYS A 185 16.93 -3.36 -9.73
CA LYS A 185 16.03 -2.66 -10.65
C LYS A 185 14.67 -3.34 -10.66
N ILE A 186 13.64 -2.52 -10.78
CA ILE A 186 12.28 -2.95 -11.05
C ILE A 186 12.00 -2.53 -12.48
N PRO A 187 11.68 -3.44 -13.40
CA PRO A 187 11.26 -3.05 -14.72
C PRO A 187 9.94 -2.30 -14.59
N ASP A 188 9.89 -1.17 -15.27
CA ASP A 188 8.71 -0.30 -15.35
C ASP A 188 7.46 -1.07 -15.81
N VAL A 189 7.67 -2.05 -16.70
CA VAL A 189 6.66 -2.98 -17.19
C VAL A 189 6.12 -3.88 -16.08
N SER A 190 6.96 -4.38 -15.16
CA SER A 190 6.52 -5.26 -14.07
C SER A 190 5.65 -4.54 -13.04
N TYR A 191 5.92 -3.26 -12.77
CA TYR A 191 5.05 -2.44 -11.91
C TYR A 191 3.65 -2.31 -12.52
N LEU A 192 3.58 -1.92 -13.79
CA LEU A 192 2.32 -1.75 -14.52
C LEU A 192 1.57 -3.07 -14.72
N GLU A 193 2.29 -4.14 -15.05
CA GLU A 193 1.71 -5.48 -15.22
C GLU A 193 1.14 -6.01 -13.90
N SER A 194 1.85 -5.78 -12.77
CA SER A 194 1.35 -6.15 -11.44
C SER A 194 0.10 -5.36 -11.07
N LEU A 195 0.07 -4.05 -11.33
CA LEU A 195 -1.12 -3.23 -11.15
C LEU A 195 -2.28 -3.71 -12.03
N ASN A 196 -2.02 -3.99 -13.31
CA ASN A 196 -3.02 -4.50 -14.25
C ASN A 196 -3.55 -5.88 -13.87
N ARG A 197 -2.72 -6.74 -13.27
CA ARG A 197 -3.13 -8.06 -12.78
C ARG A 197 -4.03 -7.96 -11.55
N GLY A 198 -3.76 -6.98 -10.67
CA GLY A 198 -4.57 -6.72 -9.47
C GLY A 198 -5.85 -5.93 -9.74
N ALA A 199 -5.87 -5.08 -10.76
CA ALA A 199 -6.96 -4.16 -11.05
C ALA A 199 -8.36 -4.83 -11.24
N PRO A 200 -8.52 -5.99 -11.91
CA PRO A 200 -9.83 -6.64 -12.02
C PRO A 200 -10.41 -7.04 -10.66
N LEU A 201 -9.56 -7.56 -9.77
CA LEU A 201 -9.96 -7.93 -8.43
C LEU A 201 -10.36 -6.67 -7.64
N ILE A 202 -9.53 -5.63 -7.66
CA ILE A 202 -9.83 -4.35 -7.01
C ILE A 202 -11.15 -3.78 -7.53
N ALA A 203 -11.39 -3.78 -8.84
CA ALA A 203 -12.64 -3.32 -9.44
C ALA A 203 -13.84 -4.15 -8.96
N ALA A 204 -13.74 -5.47 -8.93
CA ALA A 204 -14.82 -6.35 -8.47
C ALA A 204 -15.18 -6.11 -6.99
N TRP A 205 -14.17 -6.04 -6.11
CA TRP A 205 -14.38 -5.75 -4.69
C TRP A 205 -14.92 -4.34 -4.46
N SER A 206 -14.41 -3.36 -5.20
CA SER A 206 -14.85 -1.96 -5.08
C SER A 206 -16.27 -1.78 -5.59
N LEU A 207 -16.64 -2.43 -6.70
CA LEU A 207 -18.01 -2.47 -7.20
C LEU A 207 -18.95 -3.13 -6.19
N GLY A 208 -18.54 -4.26 -5.59
CA GLY A 208 -19.29 -4.92 -4.52
C GLY A 208 -19.49 -4.01 -3.32
N ALA A 209 -18.47 -3.26 -2.91
CA ALA A 209 -18.56 -2.29 -1.81
C ALA A 209 -19.52 -1.14 -2.13
N VAL A 210 -19.48 -0.58 -3.34
CA VAL A 210 -20.43 0.44 -3.81
C VAL A 210 -21.85 -0.11 -3.87
N LEU A 211 -22.07 -1.30 -4.42
CA LEU A 211 -23.42 -1.89 -4.49
C LEU A 211 -23.97 -2.21 -3.10
N LEU A 212 -23.15 -2.78 -2.21
CA LEU A 212 -23.53 -3.04 -0.82
C LEU A 212 -23.88 -1.75 -0.10
N SER A 213 -23.14 -0.68 -0.36
CA SER A 213 -23.39 0.61 0.26
C SER A 213 -24.71 1.26 -0.17
N PHE A 214 -25.25 0.95 -1.35
CA PHE A 214 -26.58 1.40 -1.78
C PHE A 214 -27.71 0.73 -0.99
N LEU A 215 -27.45 -0.44 -0.40
CA LEU A 215 -28.40 -1.12 0.50
C LEU A 215 -28.39 -0.53 1.91
N LEU A 216 -27.31 0.18 2.27
CA LEU A 216 -27.07 0.72 3.59
C LEU A 216 -27.35 2.22 3.68
N THR A 217 -27.27 2.94 2.55
CA THR A 217 -27.52 4.37 2.55
C THR A 217 -27.92 4.98 1.22
N PRO A 218 -28.66 6.12 1.24
CA PRO A 218 -28.99 6.89 0.04
C PRO A 218 -27.73 7.26 -0.76
N VAL A 219 -27.90 7.37 -2.07
CA VAL A 219 -26.78 7.64 -2.97
C VAL A 219 -26.47 9.14 -2.98
N SER A 220 -25.29 9.54 -2.49
CA SER A 220 -24.80 10.92 -2.67
C SER A 220 -24.06 11.04 -4.00
N VAL A 221 -24.72 11.58 -5.03
CA VAL A 221 -24.15 11.75 -6.38
C VAL A 221 -22.91 12.66 -6.35
N LYS A 222 -22.94 13.72 -5.54
CA LYS A 222 -21.81 14.65 -5.38
C LYS A 222 -20.64 13.97 -4.66
N GLY A 223 -20.89 13.24 -3.57
CA GLY A 223 -19.86 12.50 -2.84
C GLY A 223 -19.19 11.41 -3.70
N LEU A 224 -19.99 10.69 -4.50
CA LEU A 224 -19.48 9.71 -5.47
C LEU A 224 -18.63 10.37 -6.56
N ALA A 225 -19.06 11.50 -7.12
CA ALA A 225 -18.32 12.20 -8.17
C ALA A 225 -16.96 12.74 -7.66
N PHE A 226 -16.92 13.31 -6.46
CA PHE A 226 -15.67 13.76 -5.83
C PHE A 226 -14.74 12.59 -5.51
N SER A 227 -15.28 11.50 -4.98
CA SER A 227 -14.51 10.29 -4.66
C SER A 227 -13.97 9.62 -5.93
N ALA A 228 -14.78 9.55 -6.99
CA ALA A 228 -14.36 9.14 -8.32
C ALA A 228 -13.22 10.04 -8.85
N GLY A 229 -13.32 11.36 -8.65
CA GLY A 229 -12.26 12.31 -8.98
C GLY A 229 -10.96 12.03 -8.22
N ALA A 230 -11.02 11.72 -6.93
CA ALA A 230 -9.85 11.30 -6.15
C ALA A 230 -9.25 9.97 -6.65
N GLY A 231 -10.10 9.01 -7.00
CA GLY A 231 -9.69 7.77 -7.66
C GLY A 231 -9.00 8.00 -9.00
N ALA A 232 -9.50 8.97 -9.78
CA ALA A 232 -8.89 9.38 -11.05
C ALA A 232 -7.53 10.06 -10.85
N LEU A 233 -7.39 10.92 -9.83
CA LEU A 233 -6.12 11.52 -9.46
C LEU A 233 -5.09 10.46 -9.01
N LEU A 234 -5.51 9.46 -8.23
CA LEU A 234 -4.67 8.30 -7.89
C LEU A 234 -4.22 7.52 -9.13
N ALA A 235 -5.08 7.40 -10.13
CA ALA A 235 -4.77 6.72 -11.39
C ALA A 235 -3.90 7.56 -12.33
N LEU A 236 -3.75 8.87 -12.12
CA LEU A 236 -2.87 9.70 -12.95
C LEU A 236 -1.43 9.19 -12.92
N HIS A 237 -0.96 8.68 -11.78
CA HIS A 237 0.37 8.10 -11.68
C HIS A 237 0.57 6.92 -12.67
N PRO A 238 -0.19 5.80 -12.59
CA PRO A 238 -0.02 4.69 -13.53
C PRO A 238 -0.39 5.05 -14.98
N VAL A 239 -1.36 5.95 -15.20
CA VAL A 239 -1.72 6.42 -16.55
C VAL A 239 -0.58 7.24 -17.17
N TYR A 240 0.00 8.17 -16.41
CA TYR A 240 1.17 8.96 -16.84
C TYR A 240 2.36 8.05 -17.14
N TYR A 241 2.62 7.07 -16.28
CA TYR A 241 3.67 6.07 -16.48
C TYR A 241 3.46 5.22 -17.74
N ASN A 242 2.20 4.96 -18.10
CA ASN A 242 1.86 4.25 -19.34
C ASN A 242 2.04 5.09 -20.60
N LEU A 243 1.81 6.41 -20.52
CA LEU A 243 1.84 7.31 -21.68
C LEU A 243 3.22 7.91 -21.96
N PHE A 244 4.05 8.13 -20.93
CA PHE A 244 5.31 8.87 -21.06
C PHE A 244 6.49 8.02 -20.58
N SER A 245 7.14 7.29 -21.50
CA SER A 245 8.02 6.16 -21.17
C SER A 245 9.45 6.49 -20.72
N ARG A 246 9.84 7.75 -20.53
CA ARG A 246 11.27 8.06 -20.29
C ARG A 246 11.66 9.08 -19.24
N TYR A 247 10.76 9.92 -18.70
CA TYR A 247 11.22 10.90 -17.71
C TYR A 247 10.20 11.19 -16.61
N HIS A 248 10.76 11.40 -15.41
CA HIS A 248 10.16 11.95 -14.20
C HIS A 248 9.43 10.97 -13.27
N LYS A 249 10.18 10.00 -12.71
CA LYS A 249 9.82 9.31 -11.45
C LYS A 249 9.39 10.28 -10.34
N VAL A 250 9.93 11.51 -10.36
CA VAL A 250 9.54 12.61 -9.49
C VAL A 250 8.09 13.05 -9.73
N VAL A 251 7.67 13.28 -10.98
CA VAL A 251 6.28 13.65 -11.33
C VAL A 251 5.33 12.51 -11.01
N ALA A 252 5.74 11.27 -11.28
CA ALA A 252 5.01 10.06 -10.93
C ALA A 252 4.75 9.95 -9.41
N ASN A 253 5.78 10.17 -8.59
CA ASN A 253 5.68 10.19 -7.14
C ASN A 253 4.86 11.38 -6.62
N ILE A 254 4.98 12.56 -7.25
CA ILE A 254 4.16 13.75 -6.93
C ILE A 254 2.69 13.47 -7.25
N LEU A 255 2.37 12.86 -8.39
CA LEU A 255 1.00 12.49 -8.76
C LEU A 255 0.43 11.42 -7.82
N GLN A 256 1.23 10.43 -7.45
CA GLN A 256 0.83 9.42 -6.45
C GLN A 256 0.56 10.08 -5.09
N PHE A 257 1.42 11.01 -4.68
CA PHE A 257 1.26 11.77 -3.45
C PHE A 257 0.01 12.66 -3.47
N LEU A 258 -0.18 13.45 -4.54
CA LEU A 258 -1.37 14.28 -4.74
C LEU A 258 -2.63 13.43 -4.79
N GLY A 259 -2.59 12.25 -5.42
CA GLY A 259 -3.69 11.30 -5.41
C GLY A 259 -4.01 10.78 -4.01
N MET A 260 -3.00 10.43 -3.20
CA MET A 260 -3.21 9.98 -1.81
C MET A 260 -3.76 11.10 -0.92
N VAL A 261 -3.25 12.32 -1.07
CA VAL A 261 -3.76 13.50 -0.35
C VAL A 261 -5.18 13.84 -0.79
N ALA A 262 -5.45 13.84 -2.10
CA ALA A 262 -6.79 14.04 -2.65
C ALA A 262 -7.76 12.96 -2.17
N PHE A 263 -7.34 11.70 -2.09
CA PHE A 263 -8.14 10.62 -1.54
C PHE A 263 -8.45 10.82 -0.05
N GLY A 264 -7.44 11.16 0.76
CA GLY A 264 -7.60 11.40 2.19
C GLY A 264 -8.44 12.64 2.52
N VAL A 265 -8.21 13.74 1.80
CA VAL A 265 -8.85 15.05 2.05
C VAL A 265 -10.18 15.18 1.30
N LEU A 266 -10.24 14.88 -0.01
CA LEU A 266 -11.46 15.08 -0.80
C LEU A 266 -12.48 13.97 -0.60
N GLY A 267 -12.07 12.71 -0.41
CA GLY A 267 -13.02 11.61 -0.17
C GLY A 267 -13.85 11.80 1.11
N SER A 268 -13.28 12.47 2.11
CA SER A 268 -13.85 12.64 3.43
C SER A 268 -14.46 14.02 3.66
N ALA A 269 -13.79 15.08 3.19
CA ALA A 269 -14.32 16.42 3.26
C ALA A 269 -15.45 16.64 2.27
N ALA A 270 -15.47 16.00 1.09
CA ALA A 270 -16.52 16.23 0.11
C ALA A 270 -17.90 15.72 0.57
N GLN A 271 -17.96 14.60 1.29
CA GLN A 271 -19.25 14.13 1.83
C GLN A 271 -19.81 15.08 2.90
N ARG A 272 -18.94 15.68 3.73
CA ARG A 272 -19.38 16.66 4.75
C ARG A 272 -19.64 18.07 4.21
N LEU A 273 -18.87 18.52 3.22
CA LEU A 273 -18.99 19.86 2.64
C LEU A 273 -20.15 20.00 1.65
N PHE A 274 -20.54 18.92 0.98
CA PHE A 274 -21.51 18.98 -0.11
C PHE A 274 -22.84 18.27 0.18
N ASP A 275 -22.96 17.55 1.30
CA ASP A 275 -24.17 16.80 1.67
C ASP A 275 -24.35 16.60 3.20
N PRO A 276 -24.43 17.70 3.98
CA PRO A 276 -24.49 17.64 5.46
C PRO A 276 -25.74 16.94 6.00
N ASP A 277 -26.83 16.89 5.24
CA ASP A 277 -28.13 16.37 5.66
C ASP A 277 -28.24 14.83 5.61
N HIS A 278 -27.22 14.13 5.11
CA HIS A 278 -27.23 12.68 4.87
C HIS A 278 -26.48 11.84 5.93
N LEU A 279 -26.05 12.42 7.05
CA LEU A 279 -25.19 11.76 8.05
C LEU A 279 -25.93 11.29 9.32
N ASP A 280 -27.01 10.51 9.16
CA ASP A 280 -27.56 9.68 10.25
C ASP A 280 -26.80 8.34 10.36
N GLY A 281 -25.79 8.27 11.22
CA GLY A 281 -25.00 7.15 11.76
C GLY A 281 -24.87 5.79 11.09
N TYR A 282 -25.98 5.18 10.67
CA TYR A 282 -25.96 4.01 9.78
C TYR A 282 -25.56 4.41 8.35
N SER A 283 -25.71 5.68 8.00
CA SER A 283 -25.31 6.24 6.72
C SER A 283 -23.82 6.52 6.58
N GLY A 284 -23.09 6.71 7.67
CA GLY A 284 -21.64 6.97 7.63
C GLY A 284 -20.83 5.80 7.07
N LEU A 285 -21.18 4.56 7.42
CA LEU A 285 -20.51 3.36 6.87
C LEU A 285 -20.84 3.18 5.39
N GLY A 286 -22.11 3.35 5.01
CA GLY A 286 -22.54 3.32 3.61
C GLY A 286 -21.83 4.40 2.79
N ALA A 287 -21.77 5.63 3.29
CA ALA A 287 -21.08 6.75 2.66
C ALA A 287 -19.57 6.48 2.50
N LEU A 288 -18.91 5.91 3.52
CA LEU A 288 -17.49 5.52 3.42
C LEU A 288 -17.27 4.42 2.38
N LEU A 289 -18.12 3.40 2.35
CA LEU A 289 -18.07 2.33 1.34
C LEU A 289 -18.35 2.86 -0.07
N GLN A 290 -19.28 3.83 -0.22
CA GLN A 290 -19.53 4.54 -1.47
C GLN A 290 -18.28 5.32 -1.92
N ALA A 291 -17.68 6.10 -1.02
CA ALA A 291 -16.53 6.94 -1.34
C ALA A 291 -15.27 6.10 -1.67
N LEU A 292 -14.89 5.18 -0.78
CA LEU A 292 -13.75 4.29 -0.99
C LEU A 292 -13.97 3.39 -2.20
N GLY A 293 -15.17 2.81 -2.32
CA GLY A 293 -15.53 1.94 -3.43
C GLY A 293 -15.51 2.70 -4.76
N ALA A 294 -16.08 3.91 -4.85
CA ALA A 294 -16.06 4.69 -6.08
C ALA A 294 -14.65 5.12 -6.48
N ALA A 295 -13.85 5.59 -5.53
CA ALA A 295 -12.47 5.98 -5.78
C ALA A 295 -11.62 4.79 -6.27
N MET A 296 -11.70 3.64 -5.58
CA MET A 296 -10.94 2.44 -5.95
C MET A 296 -11.45 1.79 -7.24
N LEU A 297 -12.76 1.87 -7.52
CA LEU A 297 -13.35 1.42 -8.76
C LEU A 297 -12.86 2.26 -9.94
N VAL A 298 -12.91 3.58 -9.84
CA VAL A 298 -12.41 4.48 -10.90
C VAL A 298 -10.90 4.32 -11.10
N PHE A 299 -10.13 4.19 -10.01
CA PHE A 299 -8.71 3.88 -10.09
C PHE A 299 -8.45 2.60 -10.91
N ALA A 300 -9.11 1.51 -10.53
CA ALA A 300 -8.94 0.21 -11.18
C ALA A 300 -9.39 0.23 -12.65
N LEU A 301 -10.51 0.90 -12.95
CA LEU A 301 -11.01 1.05 -14.32
C LEU A 301 -10.05 1.86 -15.20
N LEU A 302 -9.47 2.95 -14.69
CA LEU A 302 -8.50 3.76 -15.44
C LEU A 302 -7.18 3.01 -15.64
N VAL A 303 -6.73 2.22 -14.66
CA VAL A 303 -5.59 1.30 -14.83
C VAL A 303 -5.88 0.30 -15.95
N LEU A 304 -7.05 -0.36 -15.93
CA LEU A 304 -7.47 -1.30 -16.99
C LEU A 304 -7.64 -0.62 -18.36
N ALA A 305 -8.18 0.60 -18.41
CA ALA A 305 -8.33 1.36 -19.63
C ALA A 305 -6.97 1.74 -20.23
N SER A 306 -6.01 2.15 -19.39
CA SER A 306 -4.65 2.50 -19.81
C SER A 306 -3.91 1.32 -20.49
N ARG A 307 -4.27 0.08 -20.15
CA ARG A 307 -3.77 -1.13 -20.84
C ARG A 307 -4.24 -1.21 -22.29
N ARG A 308 -5.51 -0.87 -22.57
CA ARG A 308 -6.07 -0.90 -23.94
C ARG A 308 -5.49 0.18 -24.84
N PHE A 309 -5.14 1.34 -24.28
CA PHE A 309 -4.49 2.41 -25.04
C PHE A 309 -3.11 1.98 -25.58
N LYS A 310 -2.35 1.18 -24.84
CA LYS A 310 -1.07 0.62 -25.32
C LYS A 310 -1.24 -0.44 -26.42
N SER A 311 -2.27 -1.29 -26.34
CA SER A 311 -2.50 -2.32 -27.37
C SER A 311 -3.02 -1.72 -28.68
N HIS A 312 -3.79 -0.63 -28.64
CA HIS A 312 -4.26 0.06 -29.84
C HIS A 312 -3.23 1.03 -30.44
N ALA A 313 -2.29 1.56 -29.65
CA ALA A 313 -1.21 2.40 -30.14
C ALA A 313 -0.03 1.62 -30.78
N GLY A 314 -0.12 0.29 -30.89
CA GLY A 314 0.93 -0.55 -31.49
C GLY A 314 2.25 -0.59 -30.70
N LEU A 315 2.22 -0.21 -29.41
CA LEU A 315 3.41 -0.10 -28.55
C LEU A 315 3.70 -1.37 -27.73
N ILE A 316 2.93 -2.43 -27.97
CA ILE A 316 3.20 -3.80 -27.50
C ILE A 316 3.11 -4.67 -28.75
N ALA A 317 4.27 -5.10 -29.28
CA ALA A 317 4.31 -6.29 -30.13
C ALA A 317 4.18 -7.48 -29.19
N ASP A 318 3.25 -8.39 -29.50
CA ASP A 318 3.05 -9.67 -28.81
C ASP A 318 4.34 -10.49 -28.72
#